data_AF-A0A0C9YQL8-F1
#
_entry.id   AF-A0A0C9YQL8-F1
#
_cell.length_a   1.000
_cell.length_b   1.000
_cell.length_c   1.000
_cell.angle_alpha   90.00
_cell.angle_beta   90.00
_cell.angle_gamma   90.00
#
_symmetry.space_group_name_H-M   'P 1'
#
loop_
_entity.id
_entity.type
_entity.pdbx_description
1 polymer ?
#
loop_
_entity_poly.entity_id
_entity_poly.type
_entity_poly.pdbx_seq_one_letter_code
_entity_poly.pdbx_strand_id
1 'polypeptide(L)'
;YGHYDAAILQVDEGHDWPDSGLTGHAVVEVCLIMRPHPPWGMNVAWANHFLVYVQQLDIINVELVTHLPVLKQAVRTSGSYFGNIFPLDQISSFAHVVPRFGETADKRLTYMNACHASQSFYLNRYFDKDFFYATNR
;
A
#
# COMPACT_ATOMS: atom_id res chain seq x y z
N TYR A 1 -12.30 4.25 -14.01
CA TYR A 1 -11.88 4.44 -12.62
C TYR A 1 -10.97 3.28 -12.26
N GLY A 2 -9.80 3.56 -11.66
CA GLY A 2 -8.70 2.59 -11.60
C GLY A 2 -8.88 1.54 -10.51
N HIS A 3 -8.75 0.27 -10.89
CA HIS A 3 -8.58 -0.86 -9.98
C HIS A 3 -7.11 -0.92 -9.53
N TYR A 4 -6.74 -0.02 -8.62
CA TYR A 4 -5.43 0.05 -7.97
C TYR A 4 -5.65 0.19 -6.46
N ASP A 5 -6.21 -0.88 -5.90
CA ASP A 5 -6.86 -0.97 -4.59
C ASP A 5 -5.83 -1.02 -3.43
N ALA A 6 -5.04 0.06 -3.29
CA ALA A 6 -4.01 0.23 -2.27
C ALA A 6 -4.58 0.45 -0.86
N ALA A 7 -3.73 0.28 0.16
CA ALA A 7 -4.15 0.21 1.56
C ALA A 7 -3.12 0.75 2.56
N ILE A 8 -3.61 1.00 3.78
CA ILE A 8 -2.81 1.16 4.99
C ILE A 8 -2.81 -0.17 5.74
N LEU A 9 -1.62 -0.67 6.04
CA LEU A 9 -1.37 -1.88 6.82
C LEU A 9 -0.83 -1.49 8.19
N GLN A 10 -1.41 -2.03 9.27
CA GLN A 10 -0.86 -1.92 10.61
C GLN A 10 0.37 -2.82 10.73
N VAL A 11 1.51 -2.25 11.14
CA VAL A 11 2.80 -2.97 11.28
C VAL A 11 3.26 -3.00 12.75
N ASP A 12 2.71 -2.11 13.57
CA ASP A 12 2.95 -2.01 15.01
C ASP A 12 1.62 -1.94 15.76
N GLU A 13 1.37 -2.90 16.64
CA GLU A 13 0.16 -2.98 17.47
C GLU A 13 0.08 -1.84 18.51
N GLY A 14 1.19 -1.14 18.78
CA GLY A 14 1.22 0.03 19.67
C GLY A 14 0.67 1.32 19.04
N HIS A 15 0.27 1.28 17.77
CA HIS A 15 -0.19 2.45 17.01
C HIS A 15 -1.55 2.17 16.35
N ASP A 16 -2.60 2.84 16.80
CA ASP A 16 -3.94 2.75 16.23
C ASP A 16 -4.10 3.66 15.00
N TRP A 17 -4.76 3.17 13.94
CA TRP A 17 -5.27 3.97 12.83
C TRP A 17 -6.68 4.51 13.16
N PRO A 18 -7.05 5.75 12.80
CA PRO A 18 -6.25 6.78 12.12
C PRO A 18 -5.41 7.67 13.05
N ASP A 19 -5.48 7.50 14.37
CA ASP A 19 -4.94 8.46 15.34
C ASP A 19 -3.41 8.57 15.35
N SER A 20 -2.69 7.49 15.08
CA SER A 20 -1.23 7.48 14.99
C SER A 20 -0.69 8.06 13.67
N GLY A 21 -1.58 8.40 12.74
CA GLY A 21 -1.23 8.74 11.37
C GLY A 21 -0.46 7.61 10.71
N LEU A 22 0.61 7.95 9.98
CA LEU A 22 1.47 6.97 9.32
C LEU A 22 2.51 6.33 10.27
N THR A 23 2.53 6.71 11.55
CA THR A 23 3.42 6.09 12.56
C THR A 23 2.89 4.70 12.90
N GLY A 24 3.77 3.68 12.86
CA GLY A 24 3.38 2.26 13.07
C GLY A 24 2.62 1.61 11.90
N HIS A 25 2.46 2.33 10.78
CA HIS A 25 1.68 1.91 9.62
C HIS A 25 2.52 1.93 8.34
N ALA A 26 2.23 1.03 7.40
CA ALA A 26 2.82 1.00 6.07
C ALA A 26 1.77 1.29 4.99
N VAL A 27 2.18 2.02 3.95
CA VAL A 27 1.39 2.12 2.72
C VAL A 27 1.73 0.94 1.85
N VAL A 28 0.74 0.22 1.34
CA VAL A 28 0.93 -1.01 0.57
C VAL A 28 0.01 -1.10 -0.64
N GLU A 29 0.47 -1.81 -1.67
CA GLU A 29 -0.33 -2.23 -2.82
C GLU A 29 -0.83 -3.67 -2.57
N VAL A 30 -2.16 -3.87 -2.56
CA VAL A 30 -2.77 -5.20 -2.36
C VAL A 30 -2.66 -5.99 -3.66
N CYS A 31 -1.90 -7.09 -3.65
CA CYS A 31 -1.63 -7.88 -4.85
C CYS A 31 -2.49 -9.14 -4.95
N LEU A 32 -2.82 -9.78 -3.82
CA LEU A 32 -3.66 -10.98 -3.78
C LEU A 32 -4.30 -11.14 -2.39
N ILE A 33 -5.61 -11.40 -2.35
CA ILE A 33 -6.30 -11.92 -1.15
C ILE A 33 -6.53 -13.42 -1.34
N MET A 34 -6.21 -14.21 -0.33
CA MET A 34 -6.29 -15.68 -0.38
C MET A 34 -6.75 -16.28 0.95
N ARG A 35 -7.31 -17.49 0.90
CA ARG A 35 -7.60 -18.32 2.08
C ARG A 35 -6.94 -19.69 1.92
N PRO A 36 -5.67 -19.85 2.35
CA PRO A 36 -5.01 -21.14 2.24
C PRO A 36 -5.74 -22.19 3.06
N HIS A 37 -5.94 -23.38 2.49
CA HIS A 37 -6.53 -24.52 3.19
C HIS A 37 -5.40 -25.44 3.69
N PRO A 38 -5.38 -25.83 4.97
CA PRO A 38 -4.37 -26.75 5.47
C PRO A 38 -4.57 -28.16 4.89
N PRO A 39 -3.49 -28.96 4.77
CA PRO A 39 -3.61 -30.40 4.53
C PRO A 39 -4.49 -31.08 5.59
N TRP A 40 -5.18 -32.15 5.21
CA TRP A 40 -6.07 -32.89 6.11
C TRP A 40 -5.35 -33.31 7.39
N GLY A 41 -5.91 -32.93 8.54
CA GLY A 41 -5.40 -33.31 9.86
C GLY A 41 -4.37 -32.34 10.45
N MET A 42 -3.94 -31.31 9.72
CA MET A 42 -3.12 -30.23 10.29
C MET A 42 -4.01 -29.12 10.88
N ASN A 43 -3.83 -28.83 12.17
CA ASN A 43 -4.32 -27.61 12.80
C ASN A 43 -3.18 -26.58 12.80
N VAL A 44 -3.39 -25.46 12.11
CA VAL A 44 -2.41 -24.36 11.96
C VAL A 44 -3.12 -23.05 12.21
N ALA A 45 -2.45 -22.10 12.86
CA ALA A 45 -3.07 -20.83 13.30
C ALA A 45 -3.73 -20.04 12.17
N TRP A 46 -3.22 -20.13 10.94
CA TRP A 46 -3.78 -19.45 9.76
C TRP A 46 -4.95 -20.18 9.08
N ALA A 47 -5.32 -21.40 9.49
CA ALA A 47 -6.23 -22.30 8.77
C ALA A 47 -7.61 -21.72 8.41
N ASN A 48 -8.04 -20.68 9.10
CA ASN A 48 -9.34 -20.02 8.90
C ASN A 48 -9.25 -18.52 8.61
N HIS A 49 -8.04 -17.98 8.47
CA HIS A 49 -7.84 -16.55 8.23
C HIS A 49 -7.69 -16.28 6.72
N PHE A 50 -8.27 -15.17 6.26
CA PHE A 50 -7.88 -14.60 4.99
C PHE A 50 -6.50 -13.95 5.16
N LEU A 51 -5.62 -14.22 4.22
CA LEU A 51 -4.30 -13.61 4.12
C LEU A 51 -4.27 -12.70 2.90
N VAL A 52 -3.45 -11.66 2.98
CA VAL A 52 -3.17 -10.73 1.90
C VAL A 52 -1.69 -10.73 1.58
N TYR A 53 -1.34 -10.92 0.32
CA TYR A 53 -0.01 -10.63 -0.21
C TYR A 53 0.01 -9.19 -0.70
N VAL A 54 0.97 -8.42 -0.20
CA VAL A 54 1.10 -6.98 -0.47
C VAL A 54 2.52 -6.63 -0.93
N GLN A 55 2.67 -5.53 -1.65
CA GLN A 55 3.96 -4.89 -1.92
C GLN A 55 4.03 -3.56 -1.18
N GLN A 56 5.15 -3.30 -0.51
CA GLN A 56 5.32 -2.09 0.29
C GLN A 56 5.65 -0.87 -0.58
N LEU A 57 5.11 0.28 -0.20
CA LEU A 57 5.35 1.59 -0.81
C LEU A 57 6.06 2.50 0.21
N ASP A 58 7.35 2.73 0.01
CA ASP A 58 8.18 3.55 0.90
C ASP A 58 7.96 5.05 0.62
N ILE A 59 7.73 5.83 1.68
CA ILE A 59 7.68 7.30 1.62
C ILE A 59 9.11 7.81 1.50
N ILE A 60 9.46 8.37 0.35
CA ILE A 60 10.82 8.85 0.04
C ILE A 60 11.02 10.35 0.23
N ASN A 61 9.94 11.14 0.16
CA ASN A 61 9.92 12.59 0.36
C ASN A 61 8.47 13.08 0.53
N VAL A 62 8.28 14.37 0.78
CA VAL A 62 7.01 15.07 0.58
C VAL A 62 7.24 16.13 -0.51
N GLU A 63 6.33 16.23 -1.48
CA GLU A 63 6.34 17.32 -2.45
C GLU A 63 5.99 18.65 -1.72
N LEU A 64 6.36 19.81 -2.28
CA LEU A 64 6.29 21.08 -1.55
C LEU A 64 5.02 21.90 -1.85
N VAL A 65 4.43 21.73 -3.04
CA VAL A 65 3.29 22.54 -3.51
C VAL A 65 1.95 21.95 -3.08
N THR A 66 1.79 20.63 -3.16
CA THR A 66 0.50 19.93 -2.94
C THR A 66 0.37 19.28 -1.56
N HIS A 67 1.31 19.53 -0.65
CA HIS A 67 2.09 18.40 -0.13
C HIS A 67 2.62 17.64 -1.35
N LEU A 68 2.44 16.36 -1.69
CA LEU A 68 1.90 15.15 -1.04
C LEU A 68 3.08 14.21 -0.68
N PRO A 69 2.89 13.22 0.22
CA PRO A 69 3.90 12.18 0.40
C PRO A 69 4.19 11.46 -0.92
N VAL A 70 5.46 11.44 -1.32
CA VAL A 70 5.95 10.76 -2.54
C VAL A 70 6.38 9.35 -2.16
N LEU A 71 5.76 8.37 -2.81
CA LEU A 71 6.02 6.95 -2.59
C LEU A 71 6.88 6.37 -3.72
N LYS A 72 7.61 5.30 -3.41
CA LYS A 72 8.17 4.35 -4.37
C LYS A 72 7.89 2.91 -3.94
N GLN A 73 7.82 1.99 -4.90
CA GLN A 73 7.84 0.56 -4.55
C GLN A 73 9.14 0.22 -3.83
N ALA A 74 9.00 -0.38 -2.65
CA ALA A 74 10.11 -0.88 -1.85
C ALA A 74 10.80 -2.03 -2.60
N VAL A 75 12.14 -2.07 -2.58
CA VAL A 75 12.92 -3.04 -3.35
C VAL A 75 13.95 -3.72 -2.45
N ARG A 76 14.04 -5.05 -2.52
CA ARG A 76 15.05 -5.86 -1.85
C ARG A 76 16.43 -5.61 -2.45
N THR A 77 17.51 -5.96 -1.73
CA THR A 77 18.89 -5.93 -2.25
C THR A 77 19.08 -6.71 -3.56
N SER A 78 18.21 -7.69 -3.83
CA SER A 78 18.14 -8.48 -5.07
C SER A 78 17.50 -7.75 -6.27
N GLY A 79 17.00 -6.53 -6.11
CA GLY A 79 16.28 -5.80 -7.15
C GLY A 79 14.82 -6.22 -7.36
N SER A 80 14.31 -7.18 -6.56
CA SER A 80 12.90 -7.60 -6.59
C SER A 80 12.05 -6.81 -5.58
N TYR A 81 10.78 -6.61 -5.88
CA TYR A 81 9.86 -5.87 -5.01
C TYR A 81 9.76 -6.48 -3.61
N PHE A 82 9.76 -5.61 -2.61
CA PHE A 82 9.58 -5.99 -1.22
C PHE A 82 8.09 -6.18 -0.94
N GLY A 83 7.64 -7.42 -1.13
CA GLY A 83 6.33 -7.87 -0.65
C GLY A 83 6.43 -8.92 0.45
N ASN A 84 5.34 -9.07 1.20
CA ASN A 84 5.16 -10.03 2.28
C ASN A 84 3.68 -10.45 2.39
N ILE A 85 3.40 -11.49 3.17
CA ILE A 85 2.04 -11.99 3.44
C ILE A 85 1.65 -11.63 4.87
N PHE A 86 0.45 -11.03 5.03
CA PHE A 86 -0.12 -10.64 6.32
C PHE A 86 -1.54 -11.18 6.48
N PRO A 87 -2.06 -11.29 7.71
CA PRO A 87 -3.51 -11.42 7.96
C PRO A 87 -4.29 -10.25 7.33
N LEU A 88 -5.44 -10.52 6.71
CA LEU A 88 -6.24 -9.49 6.02
C LEU A 88 -6.81 -8.43 6.98
N ASP A 89 -7.05 -8.80 8.23
CA ASP A 89 -7.50 -7.95 9.33
C ASP A 89 -6.46 -6.93 9.81
N GLN A 90 -5.20 -7.00 9.34
CA GLN A 90 -4.21 -5.94 9.54
C GLN A 90 -4.35 -4.77 8.54
N ILE A 91 -5.25 -4.85 7.55
CA ILE A 91 -5.59 -3.68 6.72
C ILE A 91 -6.51 -2.76 7.50
N SER A 92 -5.97 -1.61 7.92
CA SER A 92 -6.68 -0.61 8.72
C SER A 92 -7.60 0.29 7.89
N SER A 93 -7.22 0.54 6.63
CA SER A 93 -7.97 1.39 5.70
C SER A 93 -7.53 1.17 4.26
N PHE A 94 -8.37 1.53 3.31
CA PHE A 94 -7.92 1.78 1.93
C PHE A 94 -7.13 3.08 1.85
N ALA A 95 -6.30 3.20 0.81
CA ALA A 95 -5.51 4.38 0.48
C ALA A 95 -5.56 4.62 -1.03
N HIS A 96 -5.48 5.88 -1.45
CA HIS A 96 -5.46 6.23 -2.88
C HIS A 96 -4.07 6.73 -3.28
N VAL A 97 -3.45 6.05 -4.25
CA VAL A 97 -2.15 6.42 -4.81
C VAL A 97 -2.32 6.94 -6.23
N VAL A 98 -1.63 8.02 -6.56
CA VAL A 98 -1.66 8.66 -7.89
C VAL A 98 -0.30 8.47 -8.55
N PRO A 99 -0.19 7.79 -9.70
CA PRO A 99 1.06 7.68 -10.44
C PRO A 99 1.69 9.05 -10.73
N ARG A 100 2.96 9.23 -10.34
CA ARG A 100 3.74 10.45 -10.58
C ARG A 100 4.50 10.33 -11.89
N PHE A 101 3.95 10.93 -12.94
CA PHE A 101 4.62 11.05 -14.24
C PHE A 101 5.62 12.20 -14.26
N GLY A 102 6.70 12.03 -15.04
CA GLY A 102 7.64 13.10 -15.35
C GLY A 102 7.10 14.05 -16.44
N GLU A 103 7.95 14.94 -16.91
CA GLU A 103 7.66 15.92 -17.97
C GLU A 103 7.12 15.26 -19.27
N THR A 104 7.54 14.04 -19.56
CA THR A 104 6.99 13.21 -20.65
C THR A 104 6.35 11.96 -20.09
N ALA A 105 5.07 11.73 -20.40
CA ALA A 105 4.39 10.47 -20.13
C ALA A 105 4.90 9.36 -21.06
N ASP A 106 5.06 8.13 -20.56
CA ASP A 106 5.40 6.99 -21.40
C ASP A 106 4.27 6.74 -22.43
N LYS A 107 4.62 6.64 -23.71
CA LYS A 107 3.66 6.39 -24.81
C LYS A 107 3.01 5.01 -24.73
N ARG A 108 3.58 4.09 -23.93
CA ARG A 108 3.05 2.75 -23.63
C ARG A 108 2.04 2.78 -22.48
N LEU A 109 1.83 3.93 -21.85
CA LEU A 109 0.99 4.05 -20.67
C LEU A 109 -0.50 3.96 -21.06
N THR A 110 -1.19 3.08 -20.35
CA THR A 110 -2.63 2.85 -20.43
C THR A 110 -3.18 2.86 -19.01
N TYR A 111 -4.49 3.04 -18.85
CA TYR A 111 -5.10 3.01 -17.52
C TYR A 111 -4.90 1.67 -16.77
N MET A 112 -4.56 0.58 -17.48
CA MET A 112 -4.31 -0.75 -16.93
C MET A 112 -2.85 -0.97 -16.49
N ASN A 113 -1.88 -0.23 -17.03
CA ASN A 113 -0.46 -0.40 -16.70
C ASN A 113 0.16 0.85 -16.03
N ALA A 114 -0.63 1.89 -15.78
CA ALA A 114 -0.17 3.17 -15.24
C ALA A 114 0.61 3.03 -13.92
N CYS A 115 0.20 2.15 -13.01
CA CYS A 115 0.99 1.89 -11.80
C CYS A 115 2.27 1.11 -12.09
N HIS A 116 2.20 -0.03 -12.79
CA HIS A 116 3.38 -0.84 -13.13
C HIS A 116 4.43 -0.10 -13.98
N ALA A 117 4.01 0.88 -14.79
CA ALA A 117 4.89 1.73 -15.58
C ALA A 117 5.47 2.92 -14.79
N SER A 118 4.87 3.28 -13.65
CA SER A 118 5.31 4.41 -12.83
C SER A 118 6.31 3.98 -11.76
N GLN A 119 7.43 4.68 -11.67
CA GLN A 119 8.46 4.42 -10.66
C GLN A 119 8.23 5.16 -9.34
N SER A 120 7.19 6.00 -9.26
CA SER A 120 6.82 6.74 -8.05
C SER A 120 5.35 7.16 -8.07
N PHE A 121 4.81 7.47 -6.90
CA PHE A 121 3.41 7.82 -6.71
C PHE A 121 3.30 8.98 -5.73
N TYR A 122 2.15 9.67 -5.73
CA TYR A 122 1.72 10.51 -4.63
C TYR A 122 0.70 9.75 -3.79
N LEU A 123 0.84 9.77 -2.46
CA LEU A 123 -0.22 9.37 -1.55
C LEU A 123 -1.26 10.49 -1.48
N ASN A 124 -2.46 10.25 -1.99
CA ASN A 124 -3.50 11.28 -2.02
C ASN A 124 -4.10 11.50 -0.63
N ARG A 125 -3.53 12.41 0.16
CA ARG A 125 -4.11 12.80 1.46
C ARG A 125 -5.40 13.63 1.37
N TYR A 126 -5.99 13.78 0.19
CA TYR A 126 -7.32 14.36 -0.02
C TYR A 126 -8.36 13.32 -0.47
N PHE A 127 -8.04 12.02 -0.35
CA PHE A 127 -8.92 10.93 -0.76
C PHE A 127 -10.23 10.89 0.05
N ASP A 128 -10.10 10.94 1.38
CA ASP A 128 -11.21 11.07 2.31
C ASP A 128 -10.81 11.97 3.49
N LYS A 129 -11.78 12.28 4.35
CA LYS A 129 -11.63 13.21 5.46
C LYS A 129 -10.73 12.65 6.58
N ASP A 130 -10.87 11.38 6.92
CA ASP A 130 -10.19 10.79 8.05
C ASP A 130 -8.71 10.56 7.71
N PHE A 131 -8.43 10.13 6.47
CA PHE A 131 -7.10 10.06 5.88
C PHE A 131 -6.41 11.44 5.79
N PHE A 132 -7.16 12.50 5.46
CA PHE A 132 -6.63 13.87 5.48
C PHE A 132 -6.17 14.28 6.87
N TYR A 133 -6.93 13.98 7.93
CA TYR A 133 -6.51 14.32 9.29
C TYR A 133 -5.41 13.39 9.82
N ALA A 134 -5.48 12.09 9.54
CA ALA A 134 -4.48 11.09 9.94
C ALA A 134 -3.07 11.48 9.44
N THR A 135 -2.98 11.90 8.18
CA THR A 135 -1.69 12.15 7.53
C THR A 135 -1.19 13.60 7.62
N ASN A 136 -1.92 14.50 8.29
CA ASN A 136 -1.51 15.90 8.55
C ASN A 136 -1.13 16.18 10.02
N ARG A 137 -1.02 15.14 10.86
CA ARG A 137 -0.37 15.23 12.19
C ARG A 137 1.15 15.25 12.02
#